data_AF-J4Q2Y8-F1
#
_entry.id   AF-J4Q2Y8-F1
#
_cell.length_a   1.000
_cell.length_b   1.000
_cell.length_c   1.000
_cell.angle_alpha   90.00
_cell.angle_beta   90.00
_cell.angle_gamma   90.00
#
_symmetry.space_group_name_H-M   'P 1'
#
loop_
_entity.id
_entity.type
_entity.pdbx_description
1 polymer ?
#
loop_
_entity_poly.entity_id
_entity_poly.type
_entity_poly.pdbx_seq_one_letter_code
_entity_poly.pdbx_strand_id
1 'polypeptide(L)'
;MKKSISMFLSHIGKFQSFLCLILIFVYILDNLFSLNISLKEDNFFNILVILIYFFSSLFYIFKYKPMKVENIKKSVEYKKIISLIREFEYTISLTVIISFIYRFCKMLNWFPDIILENSDGIINLAILVIMIRLYFYVISIIFGLKIWVLPLLITVAIPLVYLIGVFDISWWALVSGLMIIWNFINSKDFLILLNKGGEVNKIPSRLNYIWQRNKIIFYIVTTVIYLVLIVSEFFVTSNMSILDRSDIRIKTSIIFMLILIVNLVALLSIKYLYKNFKIFKRFLDKRKDSLIISKLLKVIEYYTRYHKYIIKSNNKKNKRRKNNV
;
A
#
# COMPACT_ATOMS: atom_id res chain seq x y z
N MET A 1 26.68 -5.61 17.32
CA MET A 1 26.35 -4.70 16.20
C MET A 1 27.07 -5.00 14.89
N LYS A 2 28.40 -5.11 14.82
CA LYS A 2 29.12 -5.36 13.55
C LYS A 2 28.63 -6.59 12.76
N LYS A 3 28.34 -7.71 13.46
CA LYS A 3 27.83 -8.96 12.85
C LYS A 3 26.41 -8.83 12.27
N SER A 4 25.55 -7.99 12.86
CA SER A 4 24.17 -7.78 12.38
C SER A 4 24.11 -6.87 11.15
N ILE A 5 24.94 -5.83 11.11
CA ILE A 5 25.05 -4.92 9.95
C ILE A 5 25.68 -5.64 8.77
N SER A 6 26.78 -6.38 8.99
CA SER A 6 27.44 -7.16 7.94
C SER A 6 26.50 -8.20 7.32
N MET A 7 25.67 -8.86 8.13
CA MET A 7 24.68 -9.84 7.67
C MET A 7 23.53 -9.19 6.89
N PHE A 8 23.07 -8.01 7.32
CA PHE A 8 22.07 -7.24 6.58
C PHE A 8 22.59 -6.82 5.20
N LEU A 9 23.79 -6.23 5.15
CA LEU A 9 24.41 -5.82 3.90
C LEU A 9 24.67 -7.02 2.97
N SER A 10 25.01 -8.21 3.49
CA SER A 10 25.16 -9.41 2.65
C SER A 10 23.85 -9.92 2.07
N HIS A 11 22.73 -9.66 2.74
CA HIS A 11 21.43 -10.01 2.18
C HIS A 11 20.98 -9.04 1.10
N ILE A 12 21.51 -7.83 1.04
CA ILE A 12 21.06 -6.83 0.07
C ILE A 12 22.03 -6.77 -1.11
N GLY A 13 23.32 -6.60 -0.84
CA GLY A 13 24.35 -6.52 -1.87
C GLY A 13 25.38 -5.45 -1.61
N LYS A 14 26.17 -5.59 -0.53
CA LYS A 14 27.11 -4.57 0.02
C LYS A 14 27.72 -3.60 -1.00
N PHE A 15 28.35 -4.15 -2.04
CA PHE A 15 29.09 -3.36 -3.04
C PHE A 15 28.15 -2.55 -3.94
N GLN A 16 27.10 -3.18 -4.49
CA GLN A 16 26.09 -2.47 -5.29
C GLN A 16 25.34 -1.45 -4.43
N SER A 17 24.96 -1.80 -3.20
CA SER A 17 24.28 -0.88 -2.27
C SER A 17 25.09 0.40 -2.05
N PHE A 18 26.40 0.24 -1.86
CA PHE A 18 27.32 1.35 -1.66
C PHE A 18 27.42 2.23 -2.91
N LEU A 19 27.56 1.63 -4.09
CA LEU A 19 27.59 2.33 -5.37
C LEU A 19 26.27 3.07 -5.65
N CYS A 20 25.12 2.43 -5.42
CA CYS A 20 23.80 3.08 -5.54
C CYS A 20 23.67 4.28 -4.61
N LEU A 21 24.16 4.19 -3.37
CA LEU A 21 24.16 5.31 -2.43
C LEU A 21 25.02 6.48 -2.93
N ILE A 22 26.19 6.20 -3.51
CA ILE A 22 27.03 7.24 -4.13
C ILE A 22 26.28 7.91 -5.29
N LEU A 23 25.66 7.15 -6.20
CA LEU A 23 24.88 7.71 -7.31
C LEU A 23 23.75 8.61 -6.81
N ILE A 24 22.98 8.16 -5.82
CA ILE A 24 21.88 8.94 -5.24
C ILE A 24 22.42 10.21 -4.58
N PHE A 25 23.53 10.10 -3.85
CA PHE A 25 24.15 11.23 -3.18
C PHE A 25 24.65 12.28 -4.19
N VAL A 26 25.35 11.85 -5.25
CA VAL A 26 25.79 12.73 -6.34
C VAL A 26 24.60 13.39 -7.02
N TYR A 27 23.54 12.64 -7.33
CA TYR A 27 22.32 13.17 -7.93
C TYR A 27 21.62 14.22 -7.06
N ILE A 28 21.56 14.00 -5.74
CA ILE A 28 20.99 14.96 -4.79
C ILE A 28 21.85 16.23 -4.72
N LEU A 29 23.18 16.08 -4.63
CA LEU A 29 24.11 17.20 -4.58
C LEU A 29 24.05 18.05 -5.87
N ASP A 30 24.02 17.40 -7.03
CA ASP A 30 23.94 18.10 -8.32
C ASP A 30 22.64 18.90 -8.44
N ASN A 31 21.51 18.33 -8.03
CA ASN A 31 20.22 19.03 -8.06
C ASN A 31 20.09 20.15 -7.01
N LEU A 32 20.69 20.00 -5.83
CA LEU A 32 20.60 21.01 -4.76
C LEU A 32 21.59 22.16 -4.94
N PHE A 33 22.78 21.88 -5.47
CA PHE A 33 23.89 22.82 -5.50
C PHE A 33 24.38 23.16 -6.91
N SER A 34 23.71 22.65 -7.97
CA SER A 34 24.05 22.91 -9.38
C SER A 34 25.55 22.71 -9.67
N LEU A 35 26.13 21.65 -9.11
CA LEU A 35 27.58 21.41 -9.14
C LEU A 35 28.11 21.06 -10.54
N ASN A 36 27.25 20.98 -11.57
CA ASN A 36 27.58 20.62 -12.94
C ASN A 36 28.41 19.32 -13.01
N ILE A 37 28.14 18.35 -12.12
CA ILE A 37 28.84 17.06 -12.13
C ILE A 37 28.21 16.20 -13.23
N SER A 38 28.59 16.48 -14.47
CA SER A 38 28.03 15.83 -15.65
C SER A 38 28.70 14.47 -15.90
N LEU A 39 28.05 13.40 -15.45
CA LEU A 39 28.30 12.04 -15.97
C LEU A 39 27.79 11.86 -17.42
N LYS A 40 27.23 12.90 -18.04
CA LYS A 40 26.70 12.84 -19.42
C LYS A 40 27.79 12.98 -20.48
N GLU A 41 28.92 13.60 -20.16
CA GLU A 41 30.00 13.79 -21.12
C GLU A 41 30.72 12.49 -21.44
N ASP A 42 31.00 12.27 -22.72
CA ASP A 42 31.73 11.11 -23.23
C ASP A 42 33.25 11.32 -23.11
N ASN A 43 33.72 11.48 -21.87
CA ASN A 43 35.14 11.52 -21.54
C ASN A 43 35.62 10.17 -20.96
N PHE A 44 36.91 9.89 -21.08
CA PHE A 44 37.51 8.61 -20.65
C PHE A 44 37.18 8.27 -19.18
N PHE A 45 37.19 9.28 -18.31
CA PHE A 45 36.92 9.10 -16.88
C PHE A 45 35.46 8.70 -16.62
N ASN A 46 34.50 9.37 -17.26
CA ASN A 46 33.07 9.06 -17.15
C ASN A 46 32.76 7.67 -17.70
N ILE A 47 33.41 7.27 -18.80
CA ILE A 47 33.27 5.92 -19.37
C ILE A 47 33.75 4.88 -18.34
N LEU A 48 34.92 5.06 -17.74
CA LEU A 48 35.43 4.16 -16.69
C LEU A 48 34.47 4.05 -15.50
N VAL A 49 33.95 5.19 -15.02
CA VAL A 49 32.99 5.22 -13.92
C VAL A 49 31.73 4.45 -14.26
N ILE A 50 31.11 4.70 -15.43
CA ILE A 50 29.89 3.99 -15.86
C ILE A 50 30.16 2.49 -16.03
N LEU A 51 31.35 2.11 -16.49
CA LEU A 51 31.74 0.72 -16.70
C LEU A 51 31.86 -0.05 -15.36
N ILE A 52 32.32 0.60 -14.29
CA ILE A 52 32.28 0.06 -12.92
C ILE A 52 30.82 -0.17 -12.48
N TYR A 53 29.95 0.82 -12.68
CA TYR A 53 28.52 0.70 -12.35
C TYR A 53 27.83 -0.40 -13.18
N PHE A 54 28.19 -0.55 -14.45
CA PHE A 54 27.66 -1.57 -15.34
C PHE A 54 28.00 -2.99 -14.85
N PHE A 55 29.27 -3.27 -14.61
CA PHE A 55 29.68 -4.59 -14.12
C PHE A 55 29.12 -4.91 -12.74
N SER A 56 29.10 -3.93 -11.84
CA SER A 56 28.48 -4.10 -10.52
C SER A 56 26.99 -4.42 -10.65
N SER A 57 26.28 -3.73 -11.54
CA SER A 57 24.85 -3.94 -11.79
C SER A 57 24.57 -5.31 -12.41
N LEU A 58 25.38 -5.76 -13.37
CA LEU A 58 25.28 -7.12 -13.92
C LEU A 58 25.48 -8.17 -12.83
N PHE A 59 26.58 -8.06 -12.07
CA PHE A 59 26.88 -8.99 -10.98
C PHE A 59 25.74 -9.03 -9.95
N TYR A 60 25.18 -7.87 -9.62
CA TYR A 60 24.05 -7.76 -8.71
C TYR A 60 22.84 -8.54 -9.21
N ILE A 61 22.44 -8.32 -10.47
CA ILE A 61 21.29 -8.99 -11.07
C ILE A 61 21.49 -10.51 -11.07
N PHE A 62 22.65 -10.99 -11.53
CA PHE A 62 22.92 -12.43 -11.58
C PHE A 62 22.93 -13.10 -10.20
N LYS A 63 23.42 -12.40 -9.17
CA LYS A 63 23.55 -12.96 -7.82
C LYS A 63 22.25 -12.87 -7.01
N TYR A 64 21.60 -11.71 -7.01
CA TYR A 64 20.51 -11.42 -6.06
C TYR A 64 19.11 -11.64 -6.63
N LYS A 65 18.93 -11.62 -7.97
CA LYS A 65 17.64 -11.96 -8.62
C LYS A 65 17.21 -13.42 -8.38
N PRO A 66 18.06 -14.46 -8.53
CA PRO A 66 17.65 -15.84 -8.29
C PRO A 66 17.50 -16.17 -6.79
N MET A 67 18.09 -15.37 -5.90
CA MET A 67 18.07 -15.62 -4.46
C MET A 67 16.73 -15.22 -3.85
N LYS A 68 15.80 -16.17 -3.74
CA LYS A 68 14.49 -15.96 -3.09
C LYS A 68 14.63 -15.44 -1.66
N VAL A 69 14.02 -14.28 -1.37
CA VAL A 69 13.99 -13.65 -0.04
C VAL A 69 13.32 -14.57 1.01
N GLU A 70 12.47 -15.48 0.56
CA GLU A 70 11.80 -16.49 1.39
C GLU A 70 12.80 -17.41 2.12
N ASN A 71 13.96 -17.67 1.51
CA ASN A 71 15.00 -18.54 2.06
C ASN A 71 15.73 -17.91 3.27
N ILE A 72 15.55 -16.62 3.52
CA ILE A 72 16.16 -15.93 4.67
C ILE A 72 15.41 -16.35 5.95
N LYS A 73 16.09 -16.99 6.90
CA LYS A 73 15.49 -17.40 8.20
C LYS A 73 15.33 -16.22 9.18
N LYS A 74 14.48 -15.24 8.84
CA LYS A 74 14.19 -14.02 9.62
C LYS A 74 12.70 -13.66 9.62
N SER A 75 12.31 -12.64 10.40
CA SER A 75 10.93 -12.17 10.53
C SER A 75 10.35 -11.68 9.18
N VAL A 76 9.02 -11.68 9.07
CA VAL A 76 8.30 -11.23 7.86
C VAL A 76 8.62 -9.77 7.54
N GLU A 77 8.67 -8.91 8.56
CA GLU A 77 9.01 -7.48 8.40
C GLU A 77 10.44 -7.29 7.86
N TYR A 78 11.41 -8.07 8.36
CA TYR A 78 12.78 -8.02 7.88
C TYR A 78 12.88 -8.45 6.40
N LYS A 79 12.14 -9.49 6.01
CA LYS A 79 12.04 -9.92 4.61
C LYS A 79 11.45 -8.83 3.72
N LYS A 80 10.39 -8.14 4.19
CA LYS A 80 9.80 -7.01 3.44
C LYS A 80 10.80 -5.88 3.21
N ILE A 81 11.57 -5.50 4.24
CA ILE A 81 12.59 -4.44 4.13
C ILE A 81 13.67 -4.85 3.12
N ILE A 82 14.20 -6.08 3.21
CA ILE A 82 15.20 -6.57 2.24
C ILE A 82 14.63 -6.59 0.83
N SER A 83 13.41 -7.10 0.66
CA SER A 83 12.76 -7.15 -0.65
C SER A 83 12.63 -5.77 -1.25
N LEU A 84 12.23 -4.78 -0.44
CA LEU A 84 12.06 -3.40 -0.88
C LEU A 84 13.41 -2.81 -1.33
N ILE A 85 14.46 -2.93 -0.50
CA ILE A 85 15.79 -2.41 -0.87
C ILE A 85 16.33 -3.10 -2.12
N ARG A 86 16.18 -4.43 -2.23
CA ARG A 86 16.61 -5.18 -3.42
C ARG A 86 15.88 -4.74 -4.68
N GLU A 87 14.59 -4.40 -4.60
CA GLU A 87 13.85 -3.89 -5.76
C GLU A 87 14.32 -2.51 -6.20
N PHE A 88 14.66 -1.62 -5.26
CA PHE A 88 15.28 -0.33 -5.59
C PHE A 88 16.64 -0.52 -6.26
N GLU A 89 17.50 -1.36 -5.68
CA GLU A 89 18.82 -1.66 -6.26
C GLU A 89 18.70 -2.32 -7.63
N TYR A 90 17.79 -3.27 -7.80
CA TYR A 90 17.50 -3.91 -9.08
C TYR A 90 17.03 -2.89 -10.13
N THR A 91 16.21 -1.93 -9.73
CA THR A 91 15.74 -0.85 -10.61
C THR A 91 16.89 0.05 -11.05
N ILE A 92 17.75 0.48 -10.11
CA ILE A 92 18.94 1.27 -10.42
C ILE A 92 19.86 0.49 -11.36
N SER A 93 20.08 -0.81 -11.09
CA SER A 93 20.90 -1.68 -11.96
C SER A 93 20.36 -1.75 -13.39
N LEU A 94 19.04 -1.87 -13.56
CA LEU A 94 18.43 -1.88 -14.90
C LEU A 94 18.60 -0.54 -15.62
N THR A 95 18.40 0.58 -14.93
CA THR A 95 18.60 1.91 -15.51
C THR A 95 20.05 2.10 -15.97
N VAL A 96 21.02 1.69 -15.14
CA VAL A 96 22.45 1.73 -15.47
C VAL A 96 22.77 0.88 -16.70
N ILE A 97 22.25 -0.35 -16.76
CA ILE A 97 22.49 -1.27 -17.89
C ILE A 97 21.91 -0.69 -19.19
N ILE A 98 20.67 -0.21 -19.18
CA ILE A 98 20.06 0.40 -20.38
C ILE A 98 20.85 1.62 -20.82
N SER A 99 21.22 2.49 -19.87
CA SER A 99 22.01 3.69 -20.16
C SER A 99 23.37 3.35 -20.76
N PHE A 100 24.04 2.32 -20.24
CA PHE A 100 25.32 1.85 -20.76
C PHE A 100 25.18 1.26 -22.16
N ILE A 101 24.23 0.34 -22.38
CA ILE A 101 23.98 -0.28 -23.69
C ILE A 101 23.68 0.80 -24.72
N TYR A 102 22.82 1.76 -24.39
CA TYR A 102 22.50 2.87 -25.27
C TYR A 102 23.74 3.68 -25.65
N ARG A 103 24.55 4.12 -24.68
CA ARG A 103 25.78 4.88 -24.96
C ARG A 103 26.79 4.08 -25.78
N PHE A 104 26.96 2.80 -25.46
CA PHE A 104 27.88 1.92 -26.16
C PHE A 104 27.46 1.71 -27.63
N CYS A 105 26.17 1.44 -27.89
CA CYS A 105 25.63 1.32 -29.24
C CYS A 105 25.70 2.63 -30.02
N LYS A 106 25.50 3.78 -29.36
CA LYS A 106 25.68 5.12 -29.96
C LYS A 106 27.13 5.34 -30.39
N MET A 107 28.10 5.02 -29.53
CA MET A 107 29.53 5.16 -29.82
C MET A 107 29.98 4.30 -31.01
N LEU A 108 29.38 3.12 -31.18
CA LEU A 108 29.68 2.21 -32.29
C LEU A 108 28.90 2.49 -33.58
N ASN A 109 28.08 3.56 -33.61
CA ASN A 109 27.16 3.87 -34.72
C ASN A 109 26.27 2.68 -35.13
N TRP A 110 25.84 1.87 -34.16
CA TRP A 110 25.00 0.69 -34.41
C TRP A 110 23.51 1.00 -34.51
N PHE A 111 23.10 2.24 -34.26
CA PHE A 111 21.71 2.66 -34.37
C PHE A 111 21.41 3.23 -35.76
N PRO A 112 20.27 2.86 -36.38
CA PRO A 112 19.71 3.59 -37.52
C PRO A 112 19.44 5.06 -37.15
N ASP A 113 19.53 5.95 -38.14
CA ASP A 113 19.34 7.40 -37.96
C ASP A 113 18.01 7.76 -37.26
N ILE A 114 16.94 7.02 -37.56
CA ILE A 114 15.60 7.17 -36.95
C ILE A 114 15.63 6.97 -35.42
N ILE A 115 16.50 6.09 -34.91
CA ILE A 115 16.66 5.82 -33.48
C ILE A 115 17.52 6.90 -32.82
N LEU A 116 18.52 7.44 -33.52
CA LEU A 116 19.32 8.56 -33.05
C LEU A 116 18.50 9.85 -32.92
N GLU A 117 17.68 10.15 -33.93
CA GLU A 117 16.78 11.31 -33.95
C GLU A 117 15.75 11.27 -32.80
N ASN A 118 15.25 10.08 -32.45
CA ASN A 118 14.25 9.89 -31.39
C ASN A 118 14.83 9.34 -30.08
N SER A 119 16.15 9.41 -29.91
CA SER A 119 16.87 8.68 -28.87
C SER A 119 16.46 9.04 -27.45
N ASP A 120 16.28 10.34 -27.16
CA ASP A 120 15.82 10.83 -25.86
C ASP A 120 14.41 10.30 -25.53
N GLY A 121 13.52 10.24 -26.53
CA GLY A 121 12.18 9.68 -26.37
C GLY A 121 12.20 8.19 -26.01
N ILE A 122 13.03 7.42 -26.70
CA ILE A 122 13.16 5.96 -26.47
C ILE A 122 13.73 5.66 -25.08
N ILE A 123 14.77 6.39 -24.66
CA ILE A 123 15.37 6.23 -23.33
C ILE A 123 14.36 6.61 -22.24
N ASN A 124 13.67 7.74 -22.41
CA ASN A 124 12.65 8.18 -21.46
C ASN A 124 11.51 7.16 -21.35
N LEU A 125 11.09 6.54 -22.46
CA LEU A 125 10.09 5.48 -22.45
C LEU A 125 10.61 4.22 -21.72
N ALA A 126 11.85 3.80 -21.97
CA ALA A 126 12.46 2.68 -21.26
C ALA A 126 12.56 2.92 -19.75
N ILE A 127 12.97 4.13 -19.34
CA ILE A 127 13.02 4.55 -17.94
C ILE A 127 11.61 4.56 -17.34
N LEU A 128 10.61 5.07 -18.06
CA LEU A 128 9.21 5.09 -17.62
C LEU A 128 8.70 3.67 -17.34
N VAL A 129 8.95 2.71 -18.24
CA VAL A 129 8.58 1.30 -18.05
C VAL A 129 9.26 0.70 -16.81
N ILE A 130 10.55 0.99 -16.60
CA ILE A 130 11.29 0.59 -15.39
C ILE A 130 10.66 1.17 -14.12
N MET A 131 10.27 2.44 -14.14
CA MET A 131 9.66 3.12 -13.00
C MET A 131 8.27 2.60 -12.68
N ILE A 132 7.44 2.36 -13.71
CA ILE A 132 6.13 1.72 -13.55
C ILE A 132 6.32 0.34 -12.88
N ARG A 133 7.29 -0.46 -13.35
CA ARG A 133 7.60 -1.75 -12.74
C ARG A 133 7.93 -1.60 -11.24
N LEU A 134 8.83 -0.67 -10.89
CA LEU A 134 9.19 -0.42 -9.49
C LEU A 134 7.95 -0.08 -8.65
N TYR A 135 7.07 0.78 -9.14
CA TYR A 135 5.84 1.18 -8.45
C TYR A 135 4.97 -0.04 -8.10
N PHE A 136 4.72 -0.92 -9.07
CA PHE A 136 3.95 -2.14 -8.85
C PHE A 136 4.61 -3.08 -7.82
N TYR A 137 5.93 -3.28 -7.89
CA TYR A 137 6.66 -4.12 -6.94
C TYR A 137 6.62 -3.57 -5.51
N VAL A 138 6.81 -2.26 -5.35
CA VAL A 138 6.75 -1.60 -4.02
C VAL A 138 5.40 -1.81 -3.37
N ILE A 139 4.31 -1.58 -4.11
CA ILE A 139 2.95 -1.80 -3.59
C ILE A 139 2.74 -3.29 -3.26
N SER A 140 3.17 -4.19 -4.14
CA SER A 140 3.11 -5.64 -3.92
C SER A 140 3.79 -6.06 -2.61
N ILE A 141 4.98 -5.53 -2.32
CA ILE A 141 5.76 -5.85 -1.11
C ILE A 141 5.10 -5.28 0.15
N ILE A 142 4.66 -4.02 0.11
CA ILE A 142 4.03 -3.36 1.25
C ILE A 142 2.77 -4.12 1.67
N PHE A 143 1.86 -4.39 0.72
CA PHE A 143 0.60 -5.08 0.99
C PHE A 143 0.75 -6.61 1.09
N GLY A 144 1.91 -7.17 0.70
CA GLY A 144 2.13 -8.63 0.69
C GLY A 144 1.28 -9.36 -0.34
N LEU A 145 0.99 -8.69 -1.46
CA LEU A 145 0.21 -9.22 -2.57
C LEU A 145 1.14 -9.86 -3.61
N LYS A 146 0.61 -10.72 -4.47
CA LYS A 146 1.30 -11.18 -5.67
C LYS A 146 1.20 -10.09 -6.73
N ILE A 147 2.27 -9.86 -7.50
CA ILE A 147 2.32 -8.74 -8.44
C ILE A 147 1.22 -8.80 -9.52
N TRP A 148 0.89 -10.00 -10.00
CA TRP A 148 -0.19 -10.23 -10.98
C TRP A 148 -1.59 -9.90 -10.45
N VAL A 149 -1.78 -9.81 -9.13
CA VAL A 149 -3.05 -9.41 -8.51
C VAL A 149 -3.24 -7.90 -8.56
N LEU A 150 -2.17 -7.11 -8.65
CA LEU A 150 -2.27 -5.65 -8.69
C LEU A 150 -2.96 -5.12 -9.95
N PRO A 151 -2.59 -5.53 -11.17
CA PRO A 151 -3.32 -5.11 -12.37
C PRO A 151 -4.82 -5.45 -12.27
N LEU A 152 -5.16 -6.62 -11.73
CA LEU A 152 -6.56 -7.04 -11.52
C LEU A 152 -7.28 -6.16 -10.50
N LEU A 153 -6.61 -5.78 -9.42
CA LEU A 153 -7.16 -4.82 -8.46
C LEU A 153 -7.40 -3.45 -9.09
N ILE A 154 -6.48 -2.98 -9.93
CA ILE A 154 -6.61 -1.70 -10.62
C ILE A 154 -7.75 -1.75 -11.64
N THR A 155 -7.85 -2.81 -12.45
CA THR A 155 -8.92 -2.96 -13.43
C THR A 155 -10.30 -3.14 -12.80
N VAL A 156 -10.39 -3.60 -11.55
CA VAL A 156 -11.65 -3.65 -10.80
C VAL A 156 -11.93 -2.35 -10.04
N ALA A 157 -10.90 -1.75 -9.43
CA ALA A 157 -11.04 -0.54 -8.62
C ALA A 157 -11.36 0.69 -9.46
N ILE A 158 -10.75 0.85 -10.65
CA ILE A 158 -11.00 2.00 -11.52
C ILE A 158 -12.47 2.07 -11.93
N PRO A 159 -13.10 1.00 -12.48
CA PRO A 159 -14.53 1.01 -12.76
C PRO A 159 -15.37 1.23 -11.52
N LEU A 160 -15.03 0.63 -10.36
CA LEU A 160 -15.78 0.86 -9.12
C LEU A 160 -15.76 2.32 -8.66
N VAL A 161 -14.62 2.99 -8.75
CA VAL A 161 -14.49 4.42 -8.42
C VAL A 161 -15.24 5.27 -9.45
N TYR A 162 -15.16 4.91 -10.72
CA TYR A 162 -15.89 5.59 -11.79
C TYR A 162 -17.41 5.41 -11.64
N LEU A 163 -17.88 4.24 -11.20
CA LEU A 163 -19.28 3.99 -10.89
C LEU A 163 -19.78 4.88 -9.74
N ILE A 164 -18.94 5.22 -8.75
CA ILE A 164 -19.29 6.22 -7.73
C ILE A 164 -19.54 7.60 -8.35
N GLY A 165 -18.77 7.97 -9.37
CA GLY A 165 -18.93 9.24 -10.09
C GLY A 165 -20.15 9.28 -11.01
N VAL A 166 -20.42 8.18 -11.73
CA VAL A 166 -21.50 8.11 -12.73
C VAL A 166 -22.86 7.86 -12.11
N PHE A 167 -22.95 7.06 -11.04
CA PHE A 167 -24.24 6.69 -10.46
C PHE A 167 -24.84 7.82 -9.64
N ASP A 168 -26.05 8.23 -10.02
CA ASP A 168 -26.87 9.10 -9.20
C ASP A 168 -27.40 8.37 -7.95
N ILE A 169 -27.97 9.13 -7.02
CA ILE A 169 -28.51 8.64 -5.75
C ILE A 169 -29.47 7.45 -5.95
N SER A 170 -30.27 7.44 -7.01
CA SER A 170 -31.21 6.37 -7.33
C SER A 170 -30.52 5.02 -7.59
N TRP A 171 -29.39 5.03 -8.30
CA TRP A 171 -28.59 3.82 -8.55
C TRP A 171 -27.90 3.33 -7.29
N TRP A 172 -27.42 4.26 -6.46
CA TRP A 172 -26.87 3.93 -5.15
C TRP A 172 -27.92 3.39 -4.17
N ALA A 173 -29.18 3.84 -4.28
CA ALA A 173 -30.31 3.25 -3.56
C ALA A 173 -30.49 1.77 -3.93
N LEU A 174 -30.41 1.44 -5.21
CA LEU A 174 -30.51 0.06 -5.71
C LEU A 174 -29.34 -0.80 -5.19
N VAL A 175 -28.11 -0.30 -5.26
CA VAL A 175 -26.91 -0.97 -4.71
C VAL A 175 -27.07 -1.19 -3.21
N SER A 176 -27.54 -0.20 -2.46
CA SER A 176 -27.79 -0.32 -1.02
C SER A 176 -28.89 -1.33 -0.69
N GLY A 177 -29.94 -1.43 -1.52
CA GLY A 177 -30.99 -2.44 -1.40
C GLY A 177 -30.46 -3.86 -1.58
N LEU A 178 -29.65 -4.10 -2.62
CA LEU A 178 -28.98 -5.39 -2.83
C LEU A 178 -28.10 -5.78 -1.65
N MET A 179 -27.41 -4.81 -1.06
CA MET A 179 -26.55 -5.06 0.08
C MET A 179 -27.34 -5.31 1.39
N ILE A 180 -28.53 -4.72 1.56
CA ILE A 180 -29.44 -5.07 2.65
C ILE A 180 -29.89 -6.53 2.51
N ILE A 181 -30.25 -6.96 1.30
CA ILE A 181 -30.61 -8.36 1.01
C ILE A 181 -29.42 -9.28 1.32
N TRP A 182 -28.21 -8.91 0.89
CA TRP A 182 -27.00 -9.68 1.20
C TRP A 182 -26.72 -9.79 2.70
N ASN A 183 -26.93 -8.70 3.46
CA ASN A 183 -26.81 -8.71 4.91
C ASN A 183 -27.90 -9.55 5.58
N PHE A 184 -29.12 -9.55 5.04
CA PHE A 184 -30.20 -10.41 5.51
C PHE A 184 -29.84 -11.88 5.33
N ILE A 185 -29.39 -12.29 4.13
CA ILE A 185 -28.91 -13.65 3.85
C ILE A 185 -27.79 -14.06 4.83
N ASN A 186 -26.89 -13.13 5.16
CA ASN A 186 -25.80 -13.33 6.12
C ASN A 186 -26.20 -12.98 7.57
N SER A 187 -27.38 -13.39 8.01
CA SER A 187 -27.87 -13.10 9.36
C SER A 187 -28.52 -14.30 10.03
N LYS A 188 -28.76 -14.18 11.34
CA LYS A 188 -29.58 -15.13 12.10
C LYS A 188 -31.00 -15.21 11.54
N ASP A 189 -31.54 -14.10 11.06
CA ASP A 189 -32.93 -13.98 10.63
C ASP A 189 -33.18 -14.84 9.38
N PHE A 190 -32.20 -14.94 8.49
CA PHE A 190 -32.28 -15.87 7.36
C PHE A 190 -32.24 -17.34 7.79
N LEU A 191 -31.46 -17.69 8.82
CA LEU A 191 -31.50 -19.05 9.36
C LEU A 191 -32.84 -19.37 10.03
N ILE A 192 -33.45 -18.40 10.71
CA ILE A 192 -34.79 -18.55 11.28
C ILE A 192 -35.82 -18.74 10.16
N LEU A 193 -35.71 -17.97 9.07
CA LEU A 193 -36.56 -18.10 7.88
C LEU A 193 -36.42 -19.51 7.27
N LEU A 194 -35.20 -19.99 7.07
CA LEU A 194 -34.94 -21.35 6.57
C LEU A 194 -35.49 -22.43 7.50
N ASN A 195 -35.51 -22.17 8.81
CA ASN A 195 -36.07 -23.06 9.82
C ASN A 195 -37.58 -22.86 10.03
N LYS A 196 -38.29 -22.24 9.06
CA LYS A 196 -39.75 -21.97 9.13
C LYS A 196 -40.18 -21.25 10.41
N GLY A 197 -39.33 -20.38 10.96
CA GLY A 197 -39.60 -19.66 12.20
C GLY A 197 -39.16 -20.37 13.48
N GLY A 198 -38.63 -21.59 13.40
CA GLY A 198 -38.11 -22.31 14.57
C GLY A 198 -36.85 -21.67 15.16
N GLU A 199 -36.73 -21.66 16.49
CA GLU A 199 -35.61 -21.02 17.19
C GLU A 199 -34.25 -21.62 16.81
N VAL A 200 -33.33 -20.76 16.38
CA VAL A 200 -31.93 -21.14 16.11
C VAL A 200 -31.11 -20.91 17.38
N ASN A 201 -30.93 -21.99 18.14
CA ASN A 201 -30.46 -21.92 19.53
C ASN A 201 -28.94 -21.69 19.69
N LYS A 202 -28.10 -22.01 18.70
CA LYS A 202 -26.65 -21.80 18.80
C LYS A 202 -25.99 -21.43 17.46
N ILE A 203 -25.77 -20.14 17.24
CA ILE A 203 -24.85 -19.67 16.19
C ILE A 203 -23.43 -19.66 16.75
N PRO A 204 -22.45 -20.23 16.03
CA PRO A 204 -21.04 -20.12 16.42
C PRO A 204 -20.64 -18.65 16.62
N SER A 205 -20.07 -18.32 17.78
CA SER A 205 -19.71 -16.95 18.15
C SER A 205 -18.80 -16.25 17.13
N ARG A 206 -17.94 -17.03 16.46
CA ARG A 206 -17.06 -16.54 15.38
C ARG A 206 -17.86 -16.11 14.15
N LEU A 207 -18.90 -16.84 13.77
CA LEU A 207 -19.73 -16.53 12.62
C LEU A 207 -20.57 -15.28 12.89
N ASN A 208 -21.21 -15.22 14.07
CA ASN A 208 -21.96 -14.04 14.50
C ASN A 208 -21.07 -12.78 14.53
N TYR A 209 -19.83 -12.89 15.00
CA TYR A 209 -18.89 -11.77 14.96
C TYR A 209 -18.57 -11.30 13.53
N ILE A 210 -18.35 -12.24 12.59
CA ILE A 210 -18.08 -11.90 11.19
C ILE A 210 -19.28 -11.17 10.57
N TRP A 211 -20.50 -11.67 10.81
CA TRP A 211 -21.72 -11.02 10.33
C TRP A 211 -21.91 -9.63 10.90
N GLN A 212 -21.77 -9.44 12.21
CA GLN A 212 -21.89 -8.12 12.85
C GLN A 212 -20.81 -7.14 12.35
N ARG A 213 -19.56 -7.61 12.22
CA ARG A 213 -18.47 -6.78 11.68
C ARG A 213 -18.76 -6.34 10.26
N ASN A 214 -19.18 -7.27 9.39
CA ASN A 214 -19.48 -6.96 8.00
C ASN A 214 -20.67 -6.00 7.89
N LYS A 215 -21.72 -6.18 8.72
CA LYS A 215 -22.88 -5.29 8.81
C LYS A 215 -22.49 -3.85 9.20
N ILE A 216 -21.59 -3.70 10.18
CA ILE A 216 -21.08 -2.38 10.58
C ILE A 216 -20.24 -1.73 9.47
N ILE A 217 -19.30 -2.47 8.88
CA ILE A 217 -18.49 -1.97 7.75
C ILE A 217 -19.41 -1.52 6.62
N PHE A 218 -20.43 -2.33 6.34
CA PHE A 218 -21.42 -2.05 5.33
C PHE A 218 -22.11 -0.69 5.56
N TYR A 219 -22.68 -0.48 6.76
CA TYR A 219 -23.32 0.79 7.09
C TYR A 219 -22.38 1.99 7.01
N ILE A 220 -21.12 1.84 7.45
CA ILE A 220 -20.13 2.92 7.36
C ILE A 220 -19.89 3.28 5.89
N VAL A 221 -19.62 2.29 5.04
CA VAL A 221 -19.38 2.50 3.60
C VAL A 221 -20.58 3.16 2.93
N THR A 222 -21.78 2.65 3.17
CA THR A 222 -23.02 3.22 2.60
C THR A 222 -23.25 4.66 3.05
N THR A 223 -23.05 4.95 4.33
CA THR A 223 -23.21 6.32 4.87
C THR A 223 -22.22 7.29 4.22
N VAL A 224 -20.96 6.86 4.06
CA VAL A 224 -19.93 7.68 3.41
C VAL A 224 -20.29 7.96 1.96
N ILE A 225 -20.73 6.95 1.21
CA ILE A 225 -21.14 7.12 -0.18
C ILE A 225 -22.29 8.12 -0.29
N TYR A 226 -23.33 8.00 0.54
CA TYR A 226 -24.44 8.96 0.53
C TYR A 226 -24.00 10.37 0.91
N LEU A 227 -23.13 10.54 1.91
CA LEU A 227 -22.57 11.84 2.27
C LEU A 227 -21.79 12.45 1.10
N VAL A 228 -20.97 11.65 0.42
CA VAL A 228 -20.23 12.09 -0.78
C VAL A 228 -21.19 12.55 -1.85
N LEU A 229 -22.23 11.77 -2.15
CA LEU A 229 -23.22 12.15 -3.18
C LEU A 229 -23.93 13.46 -2.81
N ILE A 230 -24.46 13.57 -1.59
CA ILE A 230 -25.16 14.76 -1.10
C ILE A 230 -24.25 15.99 -1.17
N VAL A 231 -23.01 15.88 -0.68
CA VAL A 231 -22.07 17.02 -0.67
C VAL A 231 -21.61 17.37 -2.08
N SER A 232 -21.36 16.37 -2.91
CA SER A 232 -20.94 16.59 -4.30
C SER A 232 -22.00 17.32 -5.11
N GLU A 233 -23.28 17.07 -4.85
CA GLU A 233 -24.38 17.64 -5.61
C GLU A 233 -24.47 19.16 -5.47
N PHE A 234 -24.00 19.74 -4.36
CA PHE A 234 -23.89 21.20 -4.20
C PHE A 234 -22.94 21.86 -5.19
N PHE A 235 -22.01 21.11 -5.77
CA PHE A 235 -21.02 21.60 -6.74
C PHE A 235 -21.39 21.24 -8.18
N VAL A 236 -22.45 20.46 -8.40
CA VAL A 236 -22.89 20.02 -9.73
C VAL A 236 -23.88 21.05 -10.29
N THR A 237 -23.66 21.48 -11.54
CA THR A 237 -24.60 22.34 -12.28
C THR A 237 -25.50 21.52 -13.20
N SER A 238 -26.68 22.04 -13.54
CA SER A 238 -27.73 21.32 -14.29
C SER A 238 -27.30 20.81 -15.68
N ASN A 239 -26.34 21.48 -16.34
CA ASN A 239 -25.84 21.13 -17.68
C ASN A 239 -24.43 20.53 -17.68
N MET A 240 -23.94 20.06 -16.53
CA MET A 240 -22.60 19.49 -16.42
C MET A 240 -22.51 18.12 -17.09
N SER A 241 -21.42 17.86 -17.82
CA SER A 241 -21.16 16.56 -18.43
C SER A 241 -20.99 15.47 -17.36
N ILE A 242 -21.25 14.21 -17.72
CA ILE A 242 -21.09 13.06 -16.81
C ILE A 242 -19.64 12.95 -16.30
N LEU A 243 -18.66 13.29 -17.14
CA LEU A 243 -17.24 13.24 -16.78
C LEU A 243 -16.89 14.30 -15.74
N ASP A 244 -17.37 15.53 -15.92
CA ASP A 244 -17.13 16.63 -14.98
C ASP A 244 -17.84 16.39 -13.64
N ARG A 245 -19.07 15.87 -13.69
CA ARG A 245 -19.81 15.44 -12.50
C ARG A 245 -19.09 14.33 -11.75
N SER A 246 -18.56 13.35 -12.49
CA SER A 246 -17.77 12.25 -11.92
C SER A 246 -16.48 12.76 -11.26
N ASP A 247 -15.79 13.72 -11.86
CA ASP A 247 -14.57 14.30 -11.28
C ASP A 247 -14.83 15.00 -9.94
N ILE A 248 -15.92 15.77 -9.84
CA ILE A 248 -16.36 16.40 -8.58
C ILE A 248 -16.69 15.34 -7.52
N ARG A 249 -17.43 14.30 -7.90
CA ARG A 249 -17.78 13.18 -7.00
C ARG A 249 -16.55 12.39 -6.54
N ILE A 250 -15.57 12.16 -7.42
CA ILE A 250 -14.31 11.50 -7.07
C ILE A 250 -13.51 12.37 -6.10
N LYS A 251 -13.35 13.67 -6.39
CA LYS A 251 -12.62 14.61 -5.51
C LYS A 251 -13.26 14.70 -4.13
N THR A 252 -14.58 14.83 -4.05
CA THR A 252 -15.32 14.83 -2.77
C THR A 252 -15.17 13.49 -2.04
N SER A 253 -15.21 12.35 -2.75
CA SER A 253 -14.96 11.03 -2.15
C SER A 253 -13.57 10.92 -1.51
N ILE A 254 -12.54 11.44 -2.19
CA ILE A 254 -11.16 11.46 -1.69
C ILE A 254 -11.09 12.28 -0.40
N ILE A 255 -11.71 13.46 -0.37
CA ILE A 255 -11.74 14.33 0.81
C ILE A 255 -12.40 13.61 2.00
N PHE A 256 -13.57 12.99 1.80
CA PHE A 256 -14.26 12.24 2.86
C PHE A 256 -13.44 11.04 3.36
N MET A 257 -12.78 10.31 2.47
CA MET A 257 -11.88 9.22 2.83
C MET A 257 -10.68 9.72 3.63
N LEU A 258 -10.12 10.88 3.28
CA LEU A 258 -9.01 11.50 3.99
C LEU A 258 -9.43 11.94 5.40
N ILE A 259 -10.61 12.56 5.54
CA ILE A 259 -11.21 12.88 6.85
C ILE A 259 -11.37 11.62 7.70
N LEU A 260 -11.86 10.53 7.13
CA LEU A 260 -11.99 9.24 7.83
C LEU A 260 -10.64 8.69 8.30
N ILE A 261 -9.63 8.71 7.44
CA ILE A 261 -8.28 8.25 7.76
C ILE A 261 -7.68 9.09 8.89
N VAL A 262 -7.79 10.42 8.82
CA VAL A 262 -7.29 11.33 9.86
C VAL A 262 -7.97 11.04 11.20
N ASN A 263 -9.29 10.86 11.21
CA ASN A 263 -10.03 10.50 12.43
C ASN A 263 -9.62 9.13 12.99
N LEU A 264 -9.41 8.14 12.13
CA LEU A 264 -8.90 6.81 12.53
C LEU A 264 -7.49 6.89 13.13
N VAL A 265 -6.60 7.64 12.49
CA VAL A 265 -5.23 7.88 13.00
C VAL A 265 -5.29 8.62 14.33
N ALA A 266 -6.14 9.65 14.46
CA ALA A 266 -6.33 10.36 15.72
C ALA A 266 -6.83 9.41 16.82
N LEU A 267 -7.84 8.57 16.55
CA LEU A 267 -8.33 7.55 17.48
C LEU A 267 -7.23 6.56 17.91
N LEU A 268 -6.44 6.06 16.96
CA LEU A 268 -5.33 5.16 17.24
C LEU A 268 -4.23 5.83 18.06
N SER A 269 -3.91 7.09 17.76
CA SER A 269 -2.96 7.91 18.49
C SER A 269 -3.44 8.19 19.91
N ILE A 270 -4.70 8.60 20.11
CA ILE A 270 -5.32 8.79 21.43
C ILE A 270 -5.26 7.50 22.24
N LYS A 271 -5.57 6.36 21.61
CA LYS A 271 -5.45 5.04 22.25
C LYS A 271 -4.01 4.73 22.66
N TYR A 272 -3.04 4.97 21.78
CA TYR A 272 -1.62 4.75 22.08
C TYR A 272 -1.18 5.62 23.26
N LEU A 273 -1.53 6.91 23.23
CA LEU A 273 -1.22 7.87 24.28
C LEU A 273 -1.87 7.48 25.61
N TYR A 274 -3.14 7.09 25.60
CA TYR A 274 -3.87 6.63 26.79
C TYR A 274 -3.24 5.40 27.44
N LYS A 275 -2.69 4.48 26.64
CA LYS A 275 -2.05 3.27 27.14
C LYS A 275 -0.66 3.53 27.73
N ASN A 276 0.14 4.39 27.10
CA ASN A 276 1.55 4.53 27.40
C ASN A 276 1.88 5.71 28.33
N PHE A 277 1.06 6.77 28.35
CA PHE A 277 1.32 7.96 29.14
C PHE A 277 0.32 8.12 30.30
N LYS A 278 0.81 7.93 31.53
CA LYS A 278 0.00 8.06 32.77
C LYS A 278 -0.65 9.44 32.93
N ILE A 279 0.00 10.51 32.47
CA ILE A 279 -0.51 11.89 32.57
C ILE A 279 -1.73 12.07 31.67
N PHE A 280 -1.64 11.64 30.41
CA PHE A 280 -2.75 11.70 29.45
C PHE A 280 -3.93 10.82 29.88
N LYS A 281 -3.65 9.65 30.45
CA LYS A 281 -4.67 8.79 31.08
C LYS A 281 -5.40 9.51 32.21
N ARG A 282 -4.68 10.12 33.17
CA ARG A 282 -5.28 10.89 34.27
C ARG A 282 -6.10 12.08 33.77
N PHE A 283 -5.65 12.74 32.72
CA PHE A 283 -6.38 13.85 32.10
C PHE A 283 -7.71 13.42 31.48
N LEU A 284 -7.70 12.33 30.69
CA LEU A 284 -8.92 11.75 30.11
C LEU A 284 -9.85 11.17 31.18
N ASP A 285 -9.31 10.50 32.20
CA ASP A 285 -10.09 9.95 33.33
C ASP A 285 -10.79 11.06 34.13
N LYS A 286 -10.16 12.24 34.29
CA LYS A 286 -10.77 13.42 34.94
C LYS A 286 -11.91 14.05 34.16
N ARG A 287 -12.01 13.81 32.84
CA ARG A 287 -13.07 14.35 31.98
C ARG A 287 -14.10 13.28 31.56
N LYS A 288 -14.19 12.19 32.33
CA LYS A 288 -15.15 11.09 32.12
C LYS A 288 -16.60 11.53 32.12
N ASP A 289 -16.91 12.64 32.78
CA ASP A 289 -18.28 13.15 32.87
C ASP A 289 -18.79 13.67 31.52
N SER A 290 -17.90 13.98 30.58
CA SER A 290 -18.33 14.29 29.22
C SER A 290 -18.79 13.03 28.48
N LEU A 291 -19.94 13.14 27.82
CA LEU A 291 -20.59 12.05 27.10
C LEU A 291 -19.71 11.49 25.97
N ILE A 292 -18.88 12.35 25.36
CA ILE A 292 -17.95 11.98 24.30
C ILE A 292 -16.76 11.18 24.86
N ILE A 293 -16.13 11.67 25.95
CA ILE A 293 -14.94 11.02 26.53
C ILE A 293 -15.31 9.70 27.20
N SER A 294 -16.45 9.61 27.88
CA SER A 294 -16.94 8.35 28.44
C SER A 294 -17.17 7.27 27.39
N LYS A 295 -17.78 7.60 26.25
CA LYS A 295 -17.96 6.67 25.12
C LYS A 295 -16.62 6.26 24.52
N LEU A 296 -15.71 7.20 24.31
CA LEU A 296 -14.38 6.95 23.77
C LEU A 296 -13.55 6.01 24.67
N LEU A 297 -13.61 6.22 26.00
CA LEU A 297 -12.95 5.35 26.97
C LEU A 297 -13.54 3.94 26.98
N LYS A 298 -14.86 3.79 26.89
CA LYS A 298 -15.52 2.47 26.75
C LYS A 298 -15.06 1.74 25.49
N VAL A 299 -14.91 2.45 24.36
CA VAL A 299 -14.37 1.87 23.11
C VAL A 299 -12.91 1.41 23.27
N ILE A 300 -12.07 2.24 23.89
CA ILE A 300 -10.66 1.90 24.16
C ILE A 300 -10.56 0.67 25.08
N GLU A 301 -11.36 0.62 26.15
CA GLU A 301 -11.39 -0.52 27.08
C GLU A 301 -11.89 -1.79 26.42
N TYR A 302 -12.99 -1.71 25.66
CA TYR A 302 -13.53 -2.84 24.91
C TYR A 302 -12.50 -3.41 23.96
N TYR A 303 -11.85 -2.56 23.15
CA TYR A 303 -10.80 -2.98 22.24
C TYR A 303 -9.63 -3.63 22.98
N THR A 304 -9.20 -3.06 24.11
CA THR A 304 -8.06 -3.57 24.89
C THR A 304 -8.37 -4.95 25.50
N ARG A 305 -9.57 -5.15 26.04
CA ARG A 305 -10.04 -6.46 26.55
C ARG A 305 -10.16 -7.48 25.43
N TYR A 306 -10.75 -7.09 24.29
CA TYR A 306 -10.92 -7.96 23.14
C TYR A 306 -9.58 -8.37 22.51
N HIS A 307 -8.64 -7.42 22.38
CA HIS A 307 -7.31 -7.71 21.85
C HIS A 307 -6.52 -8.66 22.76
N LYS A 308 -6.60 -8.49 24.10
CA LYS A 308 -6.04 -9.46 25.07
C LYS A 308 -6.68 -10.84 24.93
N TYR A 309 -8.00 -10.92 24.72
CA TYR A 309 -8.72 -12.18 24.52
C TYR A 309 -8.27 -12.90 23.24
N ILE A 310 -8.16 -12.18 22.12
CA ILE A 310 -7.67 -12.74 20.85
C ILE A 310 -6.24 -13.29 21.00
N ILE A 311 -5.33 -12.51 21.57
CA ILE A 311 -3.93 -12.92 21.80
C ILE A 311 -3.89 -14.18 22.67
N LYS A 312 -4.67 -14.21 23.76
CA LYS A 312 -4.75 -15.38 24.64
C LYS A 312 -5.29 -16.61 23.91
N SER A 313 -6.31 -16.46 23.07
CA SER A 313 -6.88 -17.57 22.29
C SER A 313 -5.91 -18.10 21.22
N ASN A 314 -5.18 -17.21 20.54
CA ASN A 314 -4.19 -17.57 19.51
C ASN A 314 -2.97 -18.25 20.15
N ASN A 315 -2.50 -17.77 21.30
CA ASN A 315 -1.44 -18.43 22.06
C ASN A 315 -1.87 -19.82 22.56
N LYS A 316 -3.14 -19.98 22.98
CA LYS A 316 -3.69 -21.29 23.39
C LYS A 316 -3.79 -22.26 22.21
N LYS A 317 -4.17 -21.78 21.02
CA LYS A 317 -4.16 -22.56 19.76
C LYS A 317 -2.76 -22.96 19.32
N ASN A 318 -1.78 -22.05 19.39
CA ASN A 318 -0.39 -22.35 19.05
C ASN A 318 0.24 -23.32 20.05
N LYS A 319 -0.11 -23.24 21.35
CA LYS A 319 0.34 -24.21 22.36
C LYS A 319 -0.26 -25.60 22.12
N ARG A 320 -1.55 -25.70 21.75
CA ARG A 320 -2.17 -26.98 21.35
C ARG A 320 -1.58 -27.57 20.08
N ARG A 321 -1.23 -26.74 19.09
CA ARG A 321 -0.53 -27.21 17.88
C ARG A 321 0.89 -27.70 18.16
N LYS A 322 1.61 -27.10 19.10
CA LYS A 322 2.95 -27.54 19.51
C LYS A 322 2.96 -28.81 20.37
N ASN A 323 1.85 -29.11 21.05
CA ASN A 323 1.73 -30.32 21.87
C ASN A 323 1.12 -31.51 21.10
N ASN A 324 0.65 -31.28 19.86
CA ASN A 324 0.08 -32.30 18.98
C ASN A 324 1.01 -32.60 17.78
N VAL A 325 2.27 -32.18 17.86
CA VAL A 325 3.41 -32.63 17.05
C VAL A 325 4.37 -33.26 18.04
#